data_AF-A0A4S4MVA4-F1
#
_entry.id   AF-A0A4S4MVA4-F1
#
_cell.length_a   1.000
_cell.length_b   1.000
_cell.length_c   1.000
_cell.angle_alpha   90.00
_cell.angle_beta   90.00
_cell.angle_gamma   90.00
#
_symmetry.space_group_name_H-M   'P 1'
#
loop_
_entity.id
_entity.type
_entity.pdbx_description
1 polymer ?
#
loop_
_entity_poly.entity_id
_entity_poly.type
_entity_poly.pdbx_seq_one_letter_code
_entity_poly.pdbx_strand_id
1 'polypeptide(L)'
;MGLVPAVEYKGKALYQSIILCEFLEDAYSSYQPNILPADPYTKAYVRIWVDYVVKNLIPGFKRLVQAQDPEKRKQSLDELLASQRKLAEQREDAGEAWKKYADNVAKRPSVINTSSDPEHYEEMYGLDDKLGAQSKAAKAIRARREDIM
;
A
#
# COMPACT_ATOMS: atom_id res chain seq x y z
N MET A 1 -9.52 20.31 4.53
CA MET A 1 -9.43 18.83 4.38
C MET A 1 -8.20 18.54 3.55
N GLY A 2 -7.15 17.94 4.12
CA GLY A 2 -5.81 17.80 3.49
C GLY A 2 -5.38 16.34 3.25
N LEU A 3 -6.34 15.44 3.02
CA LEU A 3 -6.06 14.03 2.75
C LEU A 3 -5.91 13.82 1.24
N VAL A 4 -4.86 13.11 0.84
CA VAL A 4 -4.61 12.69 -0.54
C VAL A 4 -4.67 11.15 -0.62
N PRO A 5 -5.11 10.59 -1.76
CA PRO A 5 -5.58 11.27 -2.98
C PRO A 5 -7.00 11.84 -2.85
N ALA A 6 -7.27 12.88 -3.65
CA ALA A 6 -8.58 13.51 -3.83
C ALA A 6 -8.77 13.92 -5.29
N VAL A 7 -10.01 13.93 -5.78
CA VAL A 7 -10.37 14.37 -7.14
C VAL A 7 -11.56 15.32 -7.07
N GLU A 8 -11.64 16.23 -8.03
CA GLU A 8 -12.85 17.00 -8.31
C GLU A 8 -13.52 16.46 -9.58
N TYR A 9 -14.82 16.17 -9.50
CA TYR A 9 -15.61 15.72 -10.63
C TYR A 9 -16.91 16.51 -10.72
N LYS A 10 -17.09 17.25 -11.81
CA LYS A 10 -18.27 18.12 -12.05
C LYS A 10 -18.53 19.09 -10.88
N GLY A 11 -17.48 19.75 -10.40
CA GLY A 11 -17.54 20.70 -9.29
C GLY A 11 -17.74 20.07 -7.90
N LYS A 12 -17.61 18.74 -7.76
CA LYS A 12 -17.76 18.03 -6.49
C LYS A 12 -16.47 17.29 -6.13
N ALA A 13 -15.99 17.50 -4.90
CA ALA A 13 -14.79 16.86 -4.40
C ALA A 13 -15.08 15.46 -3.81
N LEU A 14 -14.18 14.52 -4.06
CA LEU A 14 -14.15 13.16 -3.49
C LEU A 14 -12.74 12.83 -3.01
N TYR A 15 -12.61 11.98 -1.99
CA TYR A 15 -11.35 11.53 -1.41
C TYR A 15 -11.45 10.08 -0.95
N GLN A 16 -10.32 9.48 -0.51
CA GLN A 16 -10.11 8.06 -0.20
C GLN A 16 -9.76 7.23 -1.43
N SER A 17 -8.52 6.73 -1.51
CA SER A 17 -8.01 6.00 -2.68
C SER A 17 -8.90 4.85 -3.15
N ILE A 18 -9.39 4.00 -2.24
CA ILE A 18 -10.25 2.86 -2.59
C ILE A 18 -11.59 3.31 -3.16
N ILE A 19 -12.20 4.35 -2.55
CA ILE A 19 -13.47 4.90 -3.02
C ILE A 19 -13.28 5.57 -4.40
N LEU A 20 -12.15 6.24 -4.61
CA LEU A 20 -11.81 6.83 -5.91
C LEU A 20 -11.64 5.75 -6.99
N CYS A 21 -11.01 4.61 -6.67
CA CYS A 21 -10.92 3.49 -7.61
C CYS A 21 -12.30 2.96 -8.02
N GLU A 22 -13.21 2.76 -7.07
CA GLU A 22 -14.58 2.32 -7.39
C GLU A 22 -15.37 3.39 -8.16
N PHE A 23 -15.23 4.66 -7.77
CA PHE A 23 -15.87 5.78 -8.46
C PHE A 23 -15.43 5.87 -9.93
N LEU A 24 -14.14 5.65 -10.23
CA LEU A 24 -13.64 5.70 -11.59
C LEU A 24 -14.18 4.54 -12.44
N GLU A 25 -14.36 3.34 -11.87
CA GLU A 25 -15.02 2.21 -12.55
C GLU A 25 -16.46 2.56 -12.95
N ASP A 26 -17.21 3.19 -12.04
CA ASP A 26 -18.61 3.56 -12.29
C ASP A 26 -18.72 4.75 -13.26
N ALA A 27 -17.91 5.78 -13.07
CA ALA A 27 -17.96 7.01 -13.85
C ALA A 27 -17.45 6.84 -15.30
N TYR A 28 -16.58 5.85 -15.52
CA TYR A 28 -15.97 5.54 -16.82
C TYR A 28 -16.14 4.07 -17.22
N SER A 29 -17.36 3.53 -17.06
CA SER A 29 -17.66 2.10 -17.28
C SER A 29 -17.37 1.57 -18.69
N SER A 30 -17.20 2.45 -19.69
CA SER A 30 -16.79 2.08 -21.06
C SER A 30 -15.27 2.02 -21.25
N TYR A 31 -14.49 2.53 -20.31
CA TYR A 31 -13.04 2.54 -20.38
C TYR A 31 -12.48 1.17 -19.96
N GLN A 32 -11.47 0.69 -20.68
CA GLN A 32 -10.86 -0.62 -20.46
C GLN A 32 -9.35 -0.49 -20.20
N PRO A 33 -8.76 -1.43 -19.44
CA PRO A 33 -9.41 -2.57 -18.77
C PRO A 33 -10.13 -2.18 -17.47
N ASN A 34 -11.17 -2.94 -17.10
CA ASN A 34 -11.79 -2.83 -15.77
C ASN A 34 -10.82 -3.29 -14.67
N ILE A 35 -10.72 -2.53 -13.59
CA ILE A 35 -9.95 -2.84 -12.39
C ILE A 35 -10.67 -3.90 -11.55
N LEU A 36 -12.00 -3.91 -11.56
CA LEU A 36 -12.81 -4.88 -10.82
C LEU A 36 -13.41 -5.96 -11.73
N PRO A 37 -13.54 -7.21 -11.24
CA PRO A 37 -14.27 -8.26 -11.95
C PRO A 37 -15.75 -7.90 -12.16
N ALA A 38 -16.34 -8.34 -13.27
CA ALA A 38 -17.76 -8.15 -13.54
C ALA A 38 -18.65 -9.00 -12.61
N ASP A 39 -18.25 -10.24 -12.33
CA ASP A 39 -18.98 -11.16 -11.48
C ASP A 39 -19.11 -10.63 -10.03
N PRO A 40 -20.32 -10.52 -9.47
CA PRO A 40 -20.54 -9.94 -8.14
C PRO A 40 -19.79 -10.66 -7.02
N TYR A 41 -19.71 -12.00 -7.07
CA TYR A 41 -19.01 -12.78 -6.05
C TYR A 41 -17.51 -12.51 -6.08
N THR A 42 -16.91 -12.61 -7.27
CA THR A 42 -15.48 -12.36 -7.48
C THR A 42 -15.11 -10.91 -7.13
N LYS A 43 -15.99 -9.95 -7.44
CA LYS A 43 -15.84 -8.56 -7.02
C LYS A 43 -15.82 -8.41 -5.49
N ALA A 44 -16.76 -9.04 -4.79
CA ALA A 44 -16.77 -9.05 -3.32
C ALA A 44 -15.52 -9.71 -2.74
N TYR A 45 -15.05 -10.80 -3.35
CA TYR A 45 -13.82 -11.48 -2.95
C TYR A 45 -12.58 -10.58 -3.10
N VAL A 46 -12.49 -9.80 -4.19
CA VAL A 46 -11.43 -8.79 -4.35
C VAL A 46 -11.49 -7.73 -3.26
N ARG A 47 -12.69 -7.24 -2.90
CA ARG A 47 -12.86 -6.24 -1.83
C ARG A 47 -12.38 -6.75 -0.47
N ILE A 48 -12.62 -8.02 -0.15
CA ILE A 48 -12.10 -8.65 1.08
C ILE A 48 -10.56 -8.59 1.12
N TRP A 49 -9.91 -8.85 -0.01
CA TRP A 49 -8.45 -8.81 -0.10
C TRP A 49 -7.88 -7.39 -0.07
N VAL A 50 -8.57 -6.42 -0.67
CA VAL A 50 -8.23 -4.99 -0.54
C VAL A 50 -8.30 -4.58 0.93
N ASP A 51 -9.37 -4.94 1.64
CA ASP A 51 -9.52 -4.66 3.07
C ASP A 51 -8.40 -5.31 3.90
N TYR A 52 -8.03 -6.55 3.57
CA TYR A 52 -6.91 -7.23 4.21
C TYR A 52 -5.58 -6.48 4.01
N VAL A 53 -5.27 -6.02 2.79
CA VAL A 53 -4.06 -5.22 2.51
C VAL A 53 -4.05 -3.93 3.34
N VAL A 54 -5.18 -3.22 3.39
CA VAL A 54 -5.33 -1.95 4.12
C VAL A 54 -5.18 -2.15 5.63
N LYS A 55 -5.72 -3.24 6.19
CA LYS A 55 -5.71 -3.50 7.63
C LYS A 55 -4.45 -4.19 8.14
N ASN A 56 -3.73 -4.94 7.30
CA ASN A 56 -2.63 -5.80 7.75
C ASN A 56 -1.29 -5.40 7.14
N LEU A 57 -1.21 -5.30 5.81
CA LEU A 57 0.07 -5.09 5.11
C LEU A 57 0.57 -3.65 5.26
N ILE A 58 -0.29 -2.67 5.00
CA ILE A 58 0.11 -1.25 5.10
C ILE A 58 0.51 -0.90 6.54
N PRO A 59 -0.25 -1.26 7.59
CA PRO A 59 0.16 -0.98 8.97
C PRO A 59 1.40 -1.78 9.40
N GLY A 60 1.54 -3.04 8.97
CA GLY A 60 2.75 -3.84 9.23
C GLY A 60 4.01 -3.18 8.66
N PHE A 61 3.97 -2.76 7.40
CA PHE A 61 5.07 -2.03 6.76
C PHE A 61 5.38 -0.71 7.48
N LYS A 62 4.36 0.08 7.82
CA LYS A 62 4.55 1.33 8.56
C LYS A 62 5.24 1.10 9.91
N ARG A 63 4.85 0.06 10.65
CA ARG A 63 5.48 -0.29 11.93
C ARG A 63 6.93 -0.70 11.76
N LEU A 64 7.23 -1.51 10.74
CA LEU A 64 8.59 -1.90 10.41
C LEU A 64 9.49 -0.67 10.14
N VAL A 65 9.05 0.23 9.26
CA VAL A 65 9.78 1.47 8.92
C VAL A 65 9.97 2.38 10.14
N GLN A 66 8.99 2.43 11.06
CA GLN A 66 9.05 3.30 12.24
C GLN A 66 9.82 2.71 13.42
N ALA A 67 10.08 1.39 13.42
CA ALA A 67 10.71 0.70 14.53
C ALA A 67 12.17 1.15 14.70
N GLN A 68 12.46 1.78 15.85
CA GLN A 68 13.80 2.23 16.20
C GLN A 68 14.61 1.16 16.94
N ASP A 69 13.91 0.33 17.71
CA ASP A 69 14.49 -0.76 18.48
C ASP A 69 14.67 -2.02 17.60
N PRO A 70 15.86 -2.66 17.60
CA PRO A 70 16.11 -3.86 16.80
C PRO A 70 15.10 -4.99 17.06
N GLU A 71 14.69 -5.19 18.30
CA GLU A 71 13.80 -6.29 18.67
C GLU A 71 12.37 -6.02 18.19
N LYS A 72 11.87 -4.79 18.37
CA LYS A 72 10.59 -4.37 17.78
C LYS A 72 10.62 -4.37 16.26
N ARG A 73 11.76 -4.08 15.64
CA ARG A 73 11.93 -4.14 14.18
C ARG A 73 11.82 -5.58 13.70
N LYS A 74 12.51 -6.51 14.35
CA LYS A 74 12.41 -7.95 14.07
C LYS A 74 10.97 -8.45 14.23
N GLN A 75 10.31 -8.11 15.34
CA GLN A 75 8.90 -8.49 15.54
C GLN A 75 7.99 -7.91 14.43
N SER A 76 8.16 -6.63 14.08
CA SER A 76 7.37 -6.00 13.02
C SER A 76 7.61 -6.63 11.65
N LEU A 77 8.84 -7.08 11.40
CA LEU A 77 9.20 -7.83 10.20
C LEU A 77 8.50 -9.20 10.18
N ASP A 78 8.58 -9.95 11.28
CA ASP A 78 7.95 -11.28 11.39
C ASP A 78 6.43 -11.20 11.17
N GLU A 79 5.77 -10.20 11.74
CA GLU A 79 4.34 -9.97 11.54
C GLU A 79 3.98 -9.54 10.11
N LEU A 80 4.81 -8.69 9.48
CA LEU A 80 4.63 -8.30 8.09
C LEU A 80 4.80 -9.51 7.16
N LEU A 81 5.85 -10.31 7.40
CA LEU A 81 6.10 -11.54 6.65
C LEU A 81 4.92 -12.51 6.81
N ALA A 82 4.42 -12.74 8.03
CA ALA A 82 3.22 -13.57 8.23
C ALA A 82 2.01 -13.04 7.44
N SER A 83 1.83 -11.72 7.40
CA SER A 83 0.72 -11.11 6.66
C SER A 83 0.87 -11.27 5.14
N GLN A 84 2.09 -11.13 4.62
CA GLN A 84 2.43 -11.38 3.22
C GLN A 84 2.25 -12.85 2.86
N ARG A 85 2.63 -13.77 3.77
CA ARG A 85 2.46 -15.21 3.56
C ARG A 85 0.99 -15.57 3.41
N LYS A 86 0.12 -15.08 4.30
CA LYS A 86 -1.33 -15.29 4.18
C LYS A 86 -1.92 -14.73 2.88
N LEU A 87 -1.45 -13.58 2.40
CA LEU A 87 -1.87 -13.03 1.09
C LEU A 87 -1.38 -13.92 -0.07
N ALA A 88 -0.17 -14.46 0.05
CA ALA A 88 0.47 -15.28 -0.95
C ALA A 88 -0.02 -16.73 -0.97
N GLU A 89 -0.36 -17.35 0.16
CA GLU A 89 -0.95 -18.70 0.27
C GLU A 89 -2.31 -18.77 -0.42
N GLN A 90 -3.08 -17.69 -0.36
CA GLN A 90 -4.35 -17.56 -1.09
C GLN A 90 -4.12 -17.24 -2.58
N ARG A 91 -2.85 -17.22 -3.00
CA ARG A 91 -2.35 -16.97 -4.35
C ARG A 91 -1.25 -17.97 -4.76
N GLU A 92 -1.00 -19.03 -3.97
CA GLU A 92 0.12 -19.95 -4.18
C GLU A 92 0.75 -20.47 -2.87
N ASP A 93 1.89 -19.90 -2.44
CA ASP A 93 2.74 -20.42 -1.35
C ASP A 93 4.01 -19.56 -1.16
N ALA A 94 4.24 -19.11 0.06
CA ALA A 94 4.87 -17.82 0.27
C ALA A 94 6.41 -17.82 0.33
N GLY A 95 6.97 -17.25 -0.73
CA GLY A 95 8.35 -16.81 -0.88
C GLY A 95 8.56 -16.53 -2.35
N GLU A 96 8.55 -17.60 -3.14
CA GLU A 96 8.63 -17.54 -4.60
C GLU A 96 7.32 -17.05 -5.25
N ALA A 97 6.15 -17.51 -4.80
CA ALA A 97 4.88 -17.03 -5.32
C ALA A 97 4.65 -15.54 -5.03
N TRP A 98 5.00 -15.09 -3.81
CA TRP A 98 4.98 -13.68 -3.46
C TRP A 98 5.96 -12.87 -4.31
N LYS A 99 7.20 -13.35 -4.48
CA LYS A 99 8.20 -12.70 -5.32
C LYS A 99 7.70 -12.56 -6.76
N LYS A 100 7.15 -13.63 -7.34
CA LYS A 100 6.55 -13.62 -8.69
C LYS A 100 5.38 -12.64 -8.77
N TYR A 101 4.50 -12.62 -7.78
CA TYR A 101 3.38 -11.68 -7.72
C TYR A 101 3.87 -10.22 -7.65
N ALA A 102 4.81 -9.95 -6.74
CA ALA A 102 5.40 -8.63 -6.56
C ALA A 102 6.11 -8.17 -7.85
N ASP A 103 6.92 -9.04 -8.46
CA ASP A 103 7.59 -8.77 -9.74
C ASP A 103 6.59 -8.45 -10.85
N ASN A 104 5.49 -9.21 -10.94
CA ASN A 104 4.44 -8.98 -11.93
C ASN A 104 3.73 -7.66 -11.71
N VAL A 105 3.50 -7.25 -10.46
CA VAL A 105 2.88 -5.95 -10.13
C VAL A 105 3.85 -4.82 -10.45
N ALA A 106 5.11 -4.93 -10.01
CA ALA A 106 6.14 -3.91 -10.21
C ALA A 106 6.46 -3.66 -11.69
N LYS A 107 6.29 -4.68 -12.55
CA LYS A 107 6.53 -4.58 -14.01
C LYS A 107 5.35 -3.99 -14.80
N ARG A 108 4.20 -3.72 -14.17
CA ARG A 108 3.04 -3.16 -14.90
C ARG A 108 3.36 -1.74 -15.38
N PRO A 109 3.11 -1.40 -16.66
CA PRO A 109 3.35 -0.04 -17.16
C PRO A 109 2.65 1.04 -16.33
N SER A 110 1.41 0.79 -15.88
CA SER A 110 0.68 1.72 -15.01
C SER A 110 1.33 1.94 -13.64
N VAL A 111 2.07 0.97 -13.12
CA VAL A 111 2.82 1.07 -11.86
C VAL A 111 4.16 1.75 -12.09
N ILE A 112 4.90 1.35 -13.14
CA ILE A 112 6.19 1.95 -13.49
C ILE A 112 6.02 3.46 -13.72
N ASN A 113 5.03 3.85 -14.53
CA ASN A 113 4.82 5.25 -14.90
C ASN A 113 4.32 6.15 -13.75
N THR A 114 4.01 5.57 -12.59
CA THR A 114 3.51 6.32 -11.42
C THR A 114 4.37 6.12 -10.17
N SER A 115 5.43 5.30 -10.26
CA SER A 115 6.40 5.09 -9.19
C SER A 115 7.51 6.13 -9.29
N SER A 116 7.98 6.62 -8.14
CA SER A 116 9.19 7.46 -8.11
C SER A 116 10.44 6.61 -8.28
N ASP A 117 11.58 7.25 -8.54
CA ASP A 117 12.86 6.53 -8.61
C ASP A 117 13.22 5.90 -7.26
N PRO A 118 13.80 4.67 -7.23
CA PRO A 118 14.15 3.95 -6.00
C PRO A 118 14.97 4.76 -5.01
N GLU A 119 15.90 5.59 -5.50
CA GLU A 119 16.77 6.46 -4.69
C GLU A 119 15.97 7.40 -3.78
N HIS A 120 14.83 7.90 -4.26
CA HIS A 120 13.95 8.75 -3.46
C HIS A 120 13.24 7.97 -2.35
N TYR A 121 12.96 6.69 -2.55
CA TYR A 121 12.35 5.85 -1.51
C TYR A 121 13.35 5.48 -0.41
N GLU A 122 14.61 5.26 -0.75
CA GLU A 122 15.68 5.01 0.24
C GLU A 122 15.87 6.22 1.15
N GLU A 123 15.92 7.43 0.57
CA GLU A 123 15.98 8.67 1.34
C GLU A 123 14.74 8.87 2.23
N MET A 124 13.55 8.54 1.71
CA MET A 124 12.29 8.73 2.40
C MET A 124 12.09 7.75 3.56
N TYR A 125 12.39 6.47 3.34
CA TYR A 125 12.09 5.38 4.28
C TYR A 125 13.30 4.86 5.06
N GLY A 126 14.53 5.19 4.64
CA GLY A 126 15.76 4.77 5.33
C GLY A 126 15.87 3.25 5.42
N LEU A 127 15.64 2.55 4.30
CA LEU A 127 15.55 1.09 4.23
C LEU A 127 16.90 0.38 4.48
N ASP A 128 18.01 1.11 4.52
CA ASP A 128 19.30 0.61 4.95
C ASP A 128 19.42 0.54 6.49
N ASP A 129 20.14 -0.47 6.99
CA ASP A 129 20.32 -0.81 8.41
C ASP A 129 20.72 0.36 9.32
N LYS A 130 21.27 1.45 8.77
CA LYS A 130 21.74 2.63 9.50
C LYS A 130 20.68 3.72 9.71
N LEU A 131 19.56 3.71 8.99
CA LEU A 131 18.70 4.91 8.86
C LEU A 131 17.20 4.73 9.15
N GLY A 132 16.69 3.51 9.37
CA GLY A 132 15.24 3.31 9.58
C GLY A 132 14.64 4.17 10.71
N ALA A 133 15.39 4.37 11.81
CA ALA A 133 14.99 5.25 12.91
C ALA A 133 15.02 6.76 12.58
N GLN A 134 15.79 7.14 11.54
CA GLN A 134 16.15 8.50 11.13
C GLN A 134 15.52 8.93 9.79
N SER A 135 14.73 8.05 9.16
CA SER A 135 14.12 8.32 7.85
C SER A 135 13.20 9.55 7.87
N LYS A 136 13.12 10.25 6.73
CA LYS A 136 12.27 11.45 6.59
C LYS A 136 10.81 11.10 6.90
N ALA A 137 10.33 9.95 6.44
CA ALA A 137 8.97 9.48 6.71
C ALA A 137 8.72 9.23 8.20
N ALA A 138 9.64 8.55 8.90
CA ALA A 138 9.50 8.31 10.34
C ALA A 138 9.51 9.62 11.14
N LYS A 139 10.36 10.59 10.76
CA LYS A 139 10.41 11.93 11.37
C LYS A 139 9.12 12.73 11.13
N ALA A 140 8.62 12.77 9.89
CA ALA A 140 7.41 13.51 9.53
C ALA A 140 6.16 12.97 10.23
N ILE A 141 6.05 11.64 10.39
CA ILE A 141 4.92 11.02 11.11
C ILE A 141 4.95 11.36 12.61
N ARG A 142 6.15 11.51 13.21
CA ARG A 142 6.31 11.92 14.62
C ARG A 142 5.92 13.37 14.84
N ALA A 143 6.45 14.29 14.04
CA ALA A 143 6.13 15.71 14.12
C ALA A 143 4.61 15.94 14.06
N ARG A 144 3.92 15.25 13.13
CA ARG A 144 2.46 15.31 13.02
C ARG A 144 1.71 14.78 14.25
N ARG A 145 2.31 13.88 15.04
CA ARG A 145 1.67 13.32 16.24
C ARG A 145 1.85 14.24 17.46
N GLU A 146 2.93 15.00 17.50
CA GLU A 146 3.21 16.02 18.51
C GLU A 146 2.32 17.26 18.31
N ASP A 147 2.06 17.66 17.07
CA ASP A 147 1.16 18.80 16.74
C ASP A 147 -0.32 18.58 17.09
N ILE A 148 -0.73 17.36 17.44
CA ILE A 148 -2.13 16.97 17.73
C ILE A 148 -2.34 16.72 19.24
N MET A 149 -1.29 16.81 20.06
CA MET A 149 -1.35 16.74 21.53
C MET A 149 -1.22 18.12 22.16
#